data_AF-A0A486XWQ7-F1
#
_entry.id   AF-A0A486XWQ7-F1
#
_cell.length_a   1.000
_cell.length_b   1.000
_cell.length_c   1.000
_cell.angle_alpha   90.00
_cell.angle_beta   90.00
_cell.angle_gamma   90.00
#
_symmetry.space_group_name_H-M   'P 1'
#
loop_
_entity.id
_entity.type
_entity.pdbx_description
1 polymer ?
#
loop_
_entity_poly.entity_id
_entity_poly.type
_entity_poly.pdbx_seq_one_letter_code
_entity_poly.pdbx_strand_id
1 'polypeptide(L)'
;MRKSILALAVASLLSACGPASQAPSQQEAAAPAAVSSVPQQSETERLNQWFETKYEEQLQQSPLQMTFLGRKDKYDQVDDTSIAAEDAQLAWLAATVTELKSSFDYAKLDLEAQTSYDIWVYQ
;
A
#
# COMPACT_ATOMS: atom_id res chain seq x y z
N MET A 1 34.09 37.54 33.24
CA MET A 1 32.81 37.69 33.96
C MET A 1 31.89 38.54 33.07
N ARG A 2 31.23 37.96 32.06
CA ARG A 2 29.89 37.33 32.12
C ARG A 2 28.79 38.25 32.68
N LYS A 3 28.47 39.33 31.97
CA LYS A 3 27.17 40.04 31.90
C LYS A 3 27.24 40.81 30.56
N SER A 4 26.52 40.50 29.49
CA SER A 4 25.08 40.33 29.43
C SER A 4 24.69 39.46 28.23
N ILE A 5 23.76 38.58 28.50
CA ILE A 5 22.96 37.81 27.55
C ILE A 5 22.00 38.79 26.84
N LEU A 6 21.48 38.39 25.67
CA LEU A 6 20.40 38.99 24.88
C LEU A 6 20.80 40.00 23.79
N ALA A 7 21.08 39.48 22.60
CA ALA A 7 20.40 39.92 21.37
C ALA A 7 20.66 38.85 20.29
N LEU A 8 19.69 37.96 20.07
CA LEU A 8 18.89 38.00 18.85
C LEU A 8 19.71 37.63 17.60
N ALA A 9 19.91 36.33 17.37
CA ALA A 9 20.20 35.80 16.04
C ALA A 9 19.18 34.69 15.76
N VAL A 10 17.94 35.15 15.63
CA VAL A 10 16.80 34.42 15.09
C VAL A 10 17.02 34.25 13.59
N ALA A 11 16.69 33.05 13.10
CA ALA A 11 16.32 32.73 11.72
C ALA A 11 17.39 32.95 10.63
N SER A 12 18.19 31.91 10.36
CA SER A 12 18.92 31.81 9.09
C SER A 12 19.12 30.36 8.64
N LEU A 13 18.05 29.56 8.59
CA LEU A 13 18.06 28.24 7.92
C LEU A 13 16.79 27.95 7.10
N LEU A 14 16.23 28.94 6.40
CA LEU A 14 15.18 28.75 5.38
C LEU A 14 15.61 29.27 4.00
N SER A 15 16.81 28.90 3.55
CA SER A 15 17.22 29.07 2.14
C SER A 15 17.84 27.79 1.59
N ALA A 16 17.00 26.81 1.30
CA ALA A 16 17.33 25.70 0.43
C ALA A 16 16.10 25.29 -0.40
N CYS A 17 15.54 26.24 -1.14
CA CYS A 17 14.62 25.98 -2.24
C CYS A 17 14.92 26.97 -3.36
N GLY A 18 15.69 26.50 -4.35
CA GLY A 18 15.99 27.24 -5.56
C GLY A 18 16.86 26.38 -6.47
N PRO A 19 16.34 25.84 -7.59
CA PRO A 19 17.17 25.08 -8.52
C PRO A 19 18.17 26.02 -9.20
N ALA A 20 19.45 25.75 -8.98
CA ALA A 20 20.52 26.33 -9.78
C ALA A 20 20.40 25.78 -11.21
N SER A 21 19.96 26.63 -12.14
CA SER A 21 20.11 26.39 -13.57
C SER A 21 21.59 26.38 -13.94
N GLN A 22 22.18 25.19 -13.94
CA GLN A 22 23.40 24.89 -14.68
C GLN A 22 22.98 24.33 -16.04
N ALA A 23 23.25 25.08 -17.10
CA ALA A 23 23.21 24.55 -18.45
C ALA A 23 24.40 23.59 -18.64
N PRO A 24 24.19 22.33 -19.08
CA PRO A 24 25.28 21.49 -19.54
C PRO A 24 25.44 21.62 -21.05
N SER A 25 26.67 21.92 -21.42
CA SER A 25 27.28 21.76 -22.72
C SER A 25 26.95 20.39 -23.32
N GLN A 26 26.61 20.37 -24.61
CA GLN A 26 26.53 19.15 -25.40
C GLN A 26 27.89 18.45 -25.40
N GLN A 27 27.93 17.23 -24.86
CA GLN A 27 28.99 16.27 -25.13
C GLN A 27 28.32 14.95 -25.51
N GLU A 28 28.15 14.78 -26.82
CA GLU A 28 27.72 13.53 -27.44
C GLU A 28 28.85 12.51 -27.34
N ALA A 29 28.82 11.73 -26.27
CA ALA A 29 29.51 10.46 -26.18
C ALA A 29 28.41 9.39 -26.11
N ALA A 30 28.39 8.50 -27.10
CA ALA A 30 27.45 7.40 -27.18
C ALA A 30 27.54 6.53 -25.91
N ALA A 31 26.61 6.75 -24.98
CA ALA A 31 26.41 5.91 -23.82
C ALA A 31 25.74 4.60 -24.28
N PRO A 32 26.14 3.43 -23.74
CA PRO A 32 25.39 2.21 -23.97
C PRO A 32 23.96 2.45 -23.48
N ALA A 33 22.98 2.07 -24.29
CA ALA A 33 21.57 2.12 -23.92
C ALA A 33 21.41 1.37 -22.59
N ALA A 34 21.26 2.13 -21.50
CA ALA A 34 20.82 1.59 -20.24
C ALA A 34 19.41 1.07 -20.50
N VAL A 35 19.30 -0.25 -20.62
CA VAL A 35 18.02 -0.94 -20.57
C VAL A 35 17.45 -0.58 -19.21
N SER A 36 16.48 0.33 -19.17
CA SER A 36 15.74 0.62 -17.97
C SER A 36 14.96 -0.64 -17.61
N SER A 37 15.57 -1.50 -16.80
CA SER A 37 14.86 -2.59 -16.15
C SER A 37 13.83 -1.95 -15.25
N VAL A 38 12.56 -2.04 -15.62
CA VAL A 38 11.46 -1.78 -14.67
C VAL A 38 11.72 -2.71 -13.49
N PRO A 39 11.87 -2.20 -12.25
CA PRO A 39 12.08 -3.07 -11.11
C PRO A 39 10.89 -4.02 -11.04
N GLN A 40 11.17 -5.31 -11.15
CA GLN A 40 10.15 -6.33 -10.98
C GLN A 40 9.71 -6.29 -9.53
N GLN A 41 8.41 -6.09 -9.32
CA GLN A 41 7.81 -6.04 -8.00
C GLN A 41 8.11 -7.33 -7.23
N SER A 42 8.43 -7.20 -5.95
CA SER A 42 8.66 -8.34 -5.06
C SER A 42 7.38 -9.14 -4.81
N GLU A 43 7.53 -10.39 -4.38
CA GLU A 43 6.37 -11.24 -4.07
C GLU A 43 5.55 -10.68 -2.91
N THR A 44 6.21 -10.14 -1.88
CA THR A 44 5.57 -9.39 -0.78
C THR A 44 4.71 -8.24 -1.32
N GLU A 45 5.28 -7.36 -2.15
CA GLU A 45 4.53 -6.20 -2.67
C GLU A 45 3.32 -6.66 -3.50
N ARG A 46 3.48 -7.75 -4.27
CA ARG A 46 2.40 -8.36 -5.06
C ARG A 46 1.29 -8.89 -4.18
N LEU A 47 1.65 -9.56 -3.09
CA LEU A 47 0.69 -10.07 -2.11
C LEU A 47 -0.04 -8.92 -1.41
N ASN A 48 0.65 -7.86 -1.01
CA ASN A 48 0.04 -6.71 -0.35
C ASN A 48 -0.98 -5.98 -1.25
N GLN A 49 -0.68 -5.83 -2.55
CA GLN A 49 -1.65 -5.27 -3.51
C GLN A 49 -2.86 -6.18 -3.71
N TRP A 50 -2.65 -7.49 -3.66
CA TRP A 50 -3.76 -8.45 -3.72
C TRP A 50 -4.64 -8.36 -2.47
N PHE A 51 -4.05 -8.24 -1.28
CA PHE A 51 -4.81 -8.04 -0.04
C PHE A 51 -5.64 -6.76 -0.08
N GLU A 52 -5.09 -5.65 -0.58
CA GLU A 52 -5.85 -4.41 -0.75
C GLU A 52 -7.09 -4.64 -1.64
N THR A 53 -6.91 -5.35 -2.76
CA THR A 53 -8.01 -5.66 -3.67
C THR A 53 -9.07 -6.53 -2.99
N LYS A 54 -8.66 -7.60 -2.29
CA LYS A 54 -9.59 -8.50 -1.61
C LYS A 54 -10.29 -7.85 -0.42
N TYR A 55 -9.60 -6.95 0.29
CA TYR A 55 -10.19 -6.18 1.37
C TYR A 55 -11.27 -5.23 0.84
N GLU A 56 -11.01 -4.53 -0.26
CA GLU A 56 -12.03 -3.69 -0.91
C GLU A 56 -13.23 -4.52 -1.39
N GLU A 57 -12.99 -5.68 -2.02
CA GLU A 57 -14.07 -6.63 -2.39
C GLU A 57 -14.89 -7.07 -1.16
N GLN A 58 -14.24 -7.36 -0.03
CA GLN A 58 -14.89 -7.75 1.21
C GLN A 58 -15.70 -6.60 1.81
N LEU A 59 -15.17 -5.38 1.82
CA LEU A 59 -15.87 -4.19 2.32
C LEU A 59 -17.16 -3.93 1.54
N GLN A 60 -17.16 -4.16 0.23
CA GLN A 60 -18.36 -3.99 -0.58
C GLN A 60 -19.49 -4.97 -0.19
N GLN A 61 -19.18 -6.06 0.53
CA GLN A 61 -20.18 -7.03 1.01
C GLN A 61 -20.85 -6.61 2.33
N SER A 62 -20.31 -5.61 3.05
CA SER A 62 -20.88 -5.13 4.33
C SER A 62 -21.09 -3.61 4.33
N PRO A 63 -22.28 -3.13 3.91
CA PRO A 63 -22.70 -1.74 4.10
C PRO A 63 -22.53 -1.21 5.53
N LEU A 64 -22.77 -2.05 6.55
CA LEU A 64 -22.61 -1.65 7.95
C LEU A 64 -21.14 -1.44 8.32
N GLN A 65 -20.23 -2.30 7.88
CA GLN A 65 -18.79 -2.10 8.07
C GLN A 65 -18.31 -0.83 7.35
N MET A 66 -18.80 -0.56 6.14
CA MET A 66 -18.49 0.69 5.45
C MET A 66 -18.99 1.92 6.21
N THR A 67 -20.18 1.83 6.83
CA THR A 67 -20.72 2.89 7.69
C THR A 67 -19.84 3.11 8.92
N PHE A 68 -19.39 2.04 9.57
CA PHE A 68 -18.46 2.12 10.70
C PHE A 68 -17.13 2.79 10.33
N LEU A 69 -16.63 2.54 9.11
CA LEU A 69 -15.42 3.16 8.57
C LEU A 69 -15.63 4.58 8.01
N GLY A 70 -16.85 5.11 8.01
CA GLY A 70 -17.15 6.44 7.50
C GLY A 70 -17.23 6.55 5.97
N ARG A 71 -17.38 5.42 5.25
CA ARG A 71 -17.44 5.35 3.79
C ARG A 71 -18.86 5.49 3.24
N LYS A 72 -19.11 6.57 2.50
CA LYS A 72 -20.46 7.00 2.08
C LYS A 72 -21.12 6.18 0.96
N ASP A 73 -20.42 5.20 0.39
CA ASP A 73 -20.82 4.52 -0.85
C ASP A 73 -22.18 3.77 -0.73
N LYS A 74 -22.53 3.24 0.46
CA LYS A 74 -23.76 2.45 0.71
C LYS A 74 -24.48 2.78 2.02
N TYR A 75 -24.51 4.06 2.42
CA TYR A 75 -25.10 4.50 3.70
C TYR A 75 -26.61 4.26 3.84
N ASP A 76 -27.31 3.98 2.74
CA ASP A 76 -28.73 3.68 2.69
C ASP A 76 -29.03 2.17 2.79
N GLN A 77 -28.00 1.34 2.98
CA GLN A 77 -28.09 -0.12 2.97
C GLN A 77 -27.65 -0.73 4.30
N VAL A 78 -28.11 -1.96 4.53
CA VAL A 78 -27.69 -2.82 5.63
C VAL A 78 -27.19 -4.16 5.06
N ASP A 79 -26.42 -4.89 5.85
CA ASP A 79 -25.90 -6.21 5.46
C ASP A 79 -27.05 -7.19 5.21
N ASP A 80 -26.88 -8.06 4.20
CA ASP A 80 -27.79 -9.19 3.97
C ASP A 80 -27.43 -10.32 4.94
N THR A 81 -28.31 -10.59 5.90
CA THR A 81 -28.14 -11.60 6.95
C THR A 81 -28.87 -12.90 6.65
N SER A 82 -29.19 -13.15 5.38
CA SER A 82 -29.78 -14.42 4.96
C SER A 82 -28.74 -15.54 4.88
N ILE A 83 -29.19 -16.79 5.05
CA ILE A 83 -28.34 -17.99 4.90
C ILE A 83 -27.64 -18.03 3.53
N ALA A 84 -28.34 -17.60 2.47
CA ALA A 84 -27.77 -17.58 1.12
C ALA A 84 -26.60 -16.59 1.00
N ALA A 85 -26.66 -15.46 1.69
CA ALA A 85 -25.56 -14.48 1.73
C ALA A 85 -24.38 -15.02 2.55
N GLU A 86 -24.63 -15.70 3.67
CA GLU A 86 -23.60 -16.38 4.46
C GLU A 86 -22.89 -17.48 3.64
N ASP A 87 -23.64 -18.31 2.93
CA ASP A 87 -23.09 -19.36 2.05
C ASP A 87 -22.22 -18.74 0.93
N ALA A 88 -22.67 -17.63 0.35
CA ALA A 88 -21.89 -16.91 -0.67
C ALA A 88 -20.60 -16.31 -0.10
N GLN A 89 -20.63 -15.76 1.11
CA GLN A 89 -19.45 -15.24 1.80
C GLN A 89 -18.44 -16.36 2.09
N LEU A 90 -18.89 -17.51 2.58
CA LEU A 90 -18.02 -18.67 2.82
C LEU A 90 -17.40 -19.20 1.53
N ALA A 91 -18.18 -19.27 0.46
CA ALA A 91 -17.68 -19.66 -0.85
C ALA A 91 -16.61 -18.69 -1.37
N TRP A 92 -16.83 -17.38 -1.19
CA TRP A 92 -15.85 -16.35 -1.55
C TRP A 92 -14.56 -16.49 -0.73
N LEU A 93 -14.65 -16.69 0.59
CA LEU A 93 -13.48 -16.91 1.45
C LEU A 93 -12.67 -18.14 1.01
N ALA A 94 -13.34 -19.28 0.77
CA ALA A 94 -12.67 -20.49 0.30
C ALA A 94 -11.98 -20.29 -1.06
N ALA A 95 -12.61 -19.54 -1.97
CA ALA A 95 -12.05 -19.21 -3.27
C ALA A 95 -10.81 -18.33 -3.15
N THR A 96 -10.82 -17.29 -2.30
CA THR A 96 -9.65 -16.42 -2.11
C THR A 96 -8.46 -17.16 -1.49
N VAL A 97 -8.68 -18.12 -0.57
CA VAL A 97 -7.61 -18.99 -0.05
C VAL A 97 -7.01 -19.86 -1.15
N THR A 98 -7.84 -20.38 -2.05
CA THR A 98 -7.38 -21.18 -3.19
C THR A 98 -6.56 -20.33 -4.16
N GLU A 99 -7.04 -19.11 -4.46
CA GLU A 99 -6.34 -18.13 -5.29
C GLU A 99 -4.99 -17.77 -4.68
N LEU A 100 -4.96 -17.44 -3.38
CA LEU A 100 -3.75 -17.11 -2.63
C LEU A 100 -2.69 -18.22 -2.74
N LYS A 101 -3.08 -19.46 -2.43
CA LYS A 101 -2.18 -20.63 -2.45
C LYS A 101 -1.64 -20.97 -3.85
N SER A 102 -2.41 -20.66 -4.89
CA SER A 102 -2.00 -20.92 -6.29
C SER A 102 -1.22 -19.78 -6.93
N SER A 103 -1.38 -18.56 -6.43
CA SER A 103 -0.85 -17.35 -7.07
C SER A 103 0.46 -16.86 -6.47
N PHE A 104 0.77 -17.21 -5.21
CA PHE A 104 1.90 -16.68 -4.46
C PHE A 104 2.86 -17.77 -3.95
N ASP A 105 4.16 -17.51 -4.08
CA ASP A 105 5.23 -18.35 -3.57
C ASP A 105 5.60 -17.95 -2.14
N TYR A 106 5.10 -18.72 -1.16
CA TYR A 106 5.31 -18.46 0.26
C TYR A 106 6.79 -18.29 0.65
N ALA A 107 7.71 -19.02 0.01
CA ALA A 107 9.13 -18.95 0.33
C ALA A 107 9.81 -17.64 -0.12
N LYS A 108 9.15 -16.86 -0.99
CA LYS A 108 9.63 -15.55 -1.46
C LYS A 108 9.04 -14.37 -0.70
N LEU A 109 8.10 -14.63 0.21
CA LEU A 109 7.53 -13.63 1.10
C LEU A 109 8.52 -13.34 2.23
N ASP A 110 8.57 -12.08 2.67
CA ASP A 110 9.20 -11.76 3.95
C ASP A 110 8.38 -12.31 5.14
N LEU A 111 8.95 -12.22 6.35
CA LEU A 111 8.35 -12.80 7.54
C LEU A 111 6.99 -12.17 7.92
N GLU A 112 6.80 -10.87 7.65
CA GLU A 112 5.55 -10.18 7.94
C GLU A 112 4.47 -10.62 6.95
N ALA A 113 4.80 -10.69 5.67
CA ALA A 113 3.90 -11.19 4.63
C ALA A 113 3.54 -12.67 4.82
N GLN A 114 4.47 -13.52 5.28
CA GLN A 114 4.17 -14.91 5.67
C GLN A 114 3.15 -14.96 6.81
N THR A 115 3.29 -14.08 7.81
CA THR A 115 2.34 -13.99 8.92
C THR A 115 0.96 -13.56 8.43
N SER A 116 0.88 -12.53 7.59
CA SER A 116 -0.39 -12.06 7.00
C SER A 116 -1.02 -13.11 6.08
N TYR A 117 -0.21 -13.85 5.31
CA TYR A 117 -0.64 -15.00 4.52
C TYR A 117 -1.29 -16.06 5.41
N ASP A 118 -0.64 -16.43 6.51
CA ASP A 118 -1.16 -17.46 7.43
C ASP A 118 -2.45 -17.00 8.12
N ILE A 119 -2.53 -15.74 8.54
CA ILE A 119 -3.76 -15.15 9.09
C ILE A 119 -4.90 -15.30 8.08
N TRP A 120 -4.69 -14.92 6.81
CA TRP A 120 -5.71 -15.05 5.78
C TRP A 120 -6.20 -16.50 5.59
N VAL A 121 -5.29 -17.47 5.70
CA VAL A 121 -5.61 -18.89 5.50
C VAL A 121 -6.37 -19.51 6.68
N TYR A 122 -6.17 -19.01 7.90
CA TYR A 122 -6.62 -19.68 9.13
C TYR A 122 -7.62 -18.90 10.00
N GLN A 123 -7.91 -17.64 9.68
CA GLN A 123 -8.89 -16.84 10.41
C GLN A 123 -10.34 -17.34 10.28
#